data_AF-A0A2V4DR51-F1
#
_entry.id   AF-A0A2V4DR51-F1
#
_cell.length_a   1.000
_cell.length_b   1.000
_cell.length_c   1.000
_cell.angle_alpha   90.00
_cell.angle_beta   90.00
_cell.angle_gamma   90.00
#
_symmetry.space_group_name_H-M   'P 1'
#
loop_
_entity.id
_entity.type
_entity.pdbx_description
1 polymer ?
#
loop_
_entity_poly.entity_id
_entity_poly.type
_entity_poly.pdbx_seq_one_letter_code
_entity_poly.pdbx_strand_id
1 'polypeptide(L)'
;MRGKIFSISLVAMVWFAAISIANADEIDCPARINIKSDHPELENIPEGWQVSDKKDRHLLLSGIGVYSDEPVKLFQLKPEIGIIDGQKHDLTWQVNSVYDKGGSYVSCSYNHNEVQLVKKIDSSMKSCWADYSNDKNQAIKAKLICSASELKEVE
;
A
#
# COMPACT_ATOMS: atom_id res chain seq x y z
N MET A 1 32.72 -52.46 46.93
CA MET A 1 32.72 -52.21 45.48
C MET A 1 31.60 -51.23 45.17
N ARG A 2 31.92 -50.02 44.70
CA ARG A 2 30.98 -48.94 44.33
C ARG A 2 30.59 -49.13 42.86
N GLY A 3 29.30 -49.31 42.55
CA GLY A 3 28.77 -49.37 41.18
C GLY A 3 27.47 -48.57 41.09
N LYS A 4 27.58 -47.27 40.79
CA LYS A 4 27.14 -46.62 39.53
C LYS A 4 25.62 -46.53 39.37
N ILE A 5 25.07 -45.38 39.78
CA ILE A 5 23.73 -44.91 39.45
C ILE A 5 23.78 -44.41 38.00
N PHE A 6 22.98 -45.03 37.11
CA PHE A 6 22.80 -44.56 35.74
C PHE A 6 21.85 -43.35 35.77
N SER A 7 22.39 -42.17 35.46
CA SER A 7 21.60 -40.96 35.24
C SER A 7 21.07 -40.97 33.80
N ILE A 8 19.76 -41.09 33.65
CA ILE A 8 19.07 -41.01 32.36
C ILE A 8 18.89 -39.52 32.05
N SER A 9 19.68 -38.99 31.12
CA SER A 9 19.56 -37.62 30.63
C SER A 9 18.29 -37.47 29.77
N LEU A 10 17.36 -36.64 30.24
CA LEU A 10 16.15 -36.24 29.55
C LEU A 10 16.51 -35.27 28.42
N VAL A 11 16.44 -35.73 27.16
CA VAL A 11 16.62 -34.85 25.99
C VAL A 11 15.29 -34.16 25.72
N ALA A 12 15.19 -32.88 26.11
CA ALA A 12 14.05 -32.03 25.78
C ALA A 12 14.16 -31.61 24.30
N MET A 13 13.31 -32.19 23.45
CA MET A 13 13.16 -31.81 22.05
C MET A 13 12.39 -30.48 22.01
N VAL A 14 13.11 -29.36 21.94
CA VAL A 14 12.49 -28.03 21.74
C VAL A 14 12.04 -27.95 20.29
N TRP A 15 10.74 -28.20 20.07
CA TRP A 15 10.08 -27.92 18.81
C TRP A 15 10.07 -26.39 18.62
N PHE A 16 11.02 -25.87 17.83
CA PHE A 16 10.90 -24.52 17.29
C PHE A 16 9.75 -24.55 16.26
N ALA A 17 8.54 -24.29 16.72
CA ALA A 17 7.49 -23.83 15.84
C ALA A 17 7.97 -22.50 15.26
N ALA A 18 8.43 -22.53 14.02
CA ALA A 18 8.63 -21.33 13.23
C ALA A 18 7.25 -20.69 13.06
N ILE A 19 6.90 -19.78 13.98
CA ILE A 19 5.80 -18.87 13.80
C ILE A 19 6.22 -18.04 12.59
N SER A 20 5.70 -18.42 11.42
CA SER A 20 5.86 -17.64 10.21
C SER A 20 5.15 -16.34 10.48
N ILE A 21 5.92 -15.34 10.91
CA ILE A 21 5.45 -13.97 11.00
C ILE A 21 5.06 -13.64 9.56
N ALA A 22 3.76 -13.56 9.28
CA ALA A 22 3.28 -13.14 7.98
C ALA A 22 3.94 -11.78 7.70
N ASN A 23 4.87 -11.76 6.75
CA ASN A 23 5.53 -10.53 6.34
C ASN A 23 4.50 -9.75 5.55
N ALA A 24 3.75 -8.88 6.24
CA ALA A 24 2.86 -7.97 5.57
C ALA A 24 3.71 -6.97 4.77
N ASP A 25 3.42 -6.80 3.49
CA ASP A 25 4.07 -5.78 2.66
C ASP A 25 3.40 -4.44 2.92
N GLU A 26 4.18 -3.44 3.34
CA GLU A 26 3.70 -2.09 3.60
C GLU A 26 4.04 -1.17 2.42
N ILE A 27 3.01 -0.54 1.86
CA ILE A 27 3.16 0.49 0.84
C ILE A 27 2.72 1.83 1.40
N ASP A 28 3.70 2.67 1.71
CA ASP A 28 3.48 4.04 2.18
C ASP A 28 3.09 4.97 1.03
N CYS A 29 1.95 5.66 1.15
CA CYS A 29 1.64 6.83 0.33
C CYS A 29 2.24 8.07 1.00
N PRO A 30 3.19 8.78 0.36
CA PRO A 30 3.67 10.06 0.88
C PRO A 30 2.49 11.00 1.16
N ALA A 31 2.44 11.60 2.35
CA ALA A 31 1.39 12.56 2.69
C ALA A 31 1.40 13.80 1.78
N ARG A 32 2.57 14.11 1.20
CA ARG A 32 2.80 15.26 0.33
C ARG A 32 3.77 14.90 -0.77
N ILE A 33 3.55 15.45 -1.95
CA ILE A 33 4.50 15.43 -3.06
C ILE A 33 4.77 16.86 -3.53
N ASN A 34 5.96 17.07 -4.09
CA ASN A 34 6.36 18.35 -4.66
C ASN A 34 6.24 18.25 -6.18
N ILE A 35 5.45 19.14 -6.77
CA ILE A 35 5.42 19.32 -8.21
C ILE A 35 6.26 20.54 -8.51
N LYS A 36 7.36 20.30 -9.23
CA LYS A 36 8.15 21.37 -9.82
C LYS A 36 7.34 22.00 -10.94
N SER A 37 7.26 23.32 -10.94
CA SER A 37 6.67 24.01 -12.06
C SER A 37 7.61 23.96 -13.26
N ASP A 38 7.04 23.71 -14.43
CA ASP A 38 7.76 23.84 -15.68
C ASP A 38 7.61 25.28 -16.20
N HIS A 39 8.65 25.79 -16.85
CA HIS A 39 8.57 27.10 -17.48
C HIS A 39 7.86 26.95 -18.82
N PRO A 40 6.79 27.70 -19.11
CA PRO A 40 6.13 27.61 -20.39
C PRO A 40 7.07 28.10 -21.50
N GLU A 41 7.57 27.17 -22.31
CA GLU A 41 8.30 27.50 -23.52
C GLU A 41 7.31 28.02 -24.58
N LEU A 42 7.30 29.33 -24.80
CA LEU A 42 6.51 29.96 -25.84
C LEU A 42 7.40 30.31 -27.02
N GLU A 43 7.02 29.86 -28.21
CA GLU A 43 7.75 30.19 -29.45
C GLU A 43 7.80 31.71 -29.69
N ASN A 44 6.75 32.46 -29.34
CA ASN A 44 6.73 33.91 -29.33
C ASN A 44 5.73 34.44 -28.27
N ILE A 45 6.12 35.48 -27.52
CA ILE A 45 5.24 36.20 -26.59
C ILE A 45 4.66 37.41 -27.34
N PRO A 46 3.33 37.54 -27.51
CA PRO A 46 2.73 38.69 -28.20
C PRO A 46 3.06 40.03 -27.53
N GLU A 47 3.12 41.10 -28.31
CA GLU A 47 3.40 42.44 -27.81
C GLU A 47 2.39 42.86 -26.72
N GLY A 48 2.91 43.35 -25.59
CA GLY A 48 2.11 43.78 -24.44
C GLY A 48 1.71 42.67 -23.46
N TRP A 49 2.05 41.40 -23.72
CA TRP A 49 1.76 40.29 -22.82
C TRP A 49 2.94 39.97 -21.89
N GLN A 50 2.62 39.49 -20.69
CA GLN A 50 3.60 38.99 -19.73
C GLN A 50 3.26 37.54 -19.38
N VAL A 51 4.30 36.72 -19.25
CA VAL A 51 4.19 35.35 -18.78
C VAL A 51 4.34 35.35 -17.26
N SER A 52 3.42 34.69 -16.57
CA SER A 52 3.50 34.47 -15.14
C SER A 52 3.85 33.02 -14.87
N ASP A 53 5.02 32.77 -14.28
CA ASP A 53 5.44 31.44 -13.93
C ASP A 53 4.59 30.90 -12.78
N LYS A 54 4.10 29.67 -12.94
CA LYS A 54 3.50 28.95 -11.83
C LYS A 54 4.63 28.61 -10.84
N LYS A 55 4.38 28.78 -9.54
CA LYS A 55 5.34 28.38 -8.50
C LYS A 55 5.27 26.89 -8.26
N ASP A 56 6.37 26.32 -7.79
CA ASP A 56 6.39 24.99 -7.17
C ASP A 56 5.28 24.89 -6.14
N ARG A 57 4.60 23.75 -6.13
CA ARG A 57 3.48 23.51 -5.23
C ARG A 57 3.53 22.14 -4.59
N HIS A 58 3.00 22.08 -3.39
CA HIS A 58 2.80 20.86 -2.64
C HIS A 58 1.40 20.32 -2.92
N LEU A 59 1.31 19.07 -3.34
CA LEU A 59 0.04 18.37 -3.43
C LEU A 59 -0.12 17.48 -2.20
N LEU A 60 -1.28 17.57 -1.56
CA LEU A 60 -1.64 16.75 -0.41
C LEU A 60 -2.26 15.43 -0.89
N LEU A 61 -1.98 14.36 -0.16
CA LEU A 61 -2.67 13.10 -0.34
C LEU A 61 -4.17 13.28 -0.10
N SER A 62 -4.97 12.80 -1.03
CA SER A 62 -6.43 12.87 -1.02
C SER A 62 -7.10 11.50 -0.89
N GLY A 63 -6.39 10.41 -1.18
CA GLY A 63 -6.89 9.05 -0.94
C GLY A 63 -6.01 7.96 -1.52
N ILE A 64 -6.38 6.71 -1.22
CA ILE A 64 -5.78 5.50 -1.77
C ILE A 64 -6.83 4.69 -2.51
N GLY A 65 -6.43 4.02 -3.58
CA GLY A 65 -7.26 3.03 -4.27
C GLY A 65 -6.42 1.88 -4.80
N VAL A 66 -7.07 0.74 -5.01
CA VAL A 66 -6.45 -0.44 -5.64
C VAL A 66 -7.12 -0.68 -6.99
N TYR A 67 -6.31 -1.03 -7.99
CA TYR A 67 -6.70 -1.20 -9.37
C TYR A 67 -6.16 -2.52 -9.89
N SER A 68 -6.87 -3.14 -10.84
CA SER A 68 -6.33 -4.25 -11.61
C SER A 68 -5.69 -3.74 -12.91
N ASP A 69 -4.65 -4.46 -13.37
CA ASP A 69 -3.89 -4.23 -14.60
C ASP A 69 -2.98 -2.97 -14.66
N GLU A 70 -1.95 -3.02 -15.52
CA GLU A 70 -0.96 -1.94 -15.74
C GLU A 70 -1.54 -0.80 -16.62
N PRO A 71 -1.04 0.44 -16.47
CA PRO A 71 -1.77 1.58 -15.92
C PRO A 71 -2.70 2.28 -16.95
N VAL A 72 -3.66 3.05 -16.40
CA VAL A 72 -4.63 3.98 -17.03
C VAL A 72 -5.92 3.37 -17.63
N LYS A 73 -6.15 2.06 -17.54
CA LYS A 73 -7.50 1.48 -17.76
C LYS A 73 -8.11 1.05 -16.43
N LEU A 74 -8.53 2.09 -15.70
CA LEU A 74 -8.97 2.13 -14.31
C LEU A 74 -10.15 1.20 -13.99
N PHE A 75 -9.95 -0.12 -13.94
CA PHE A 75 -10.86 -0.96 -13.19
C PHE A 75 -10.50 -0.86 -11.71
N GLN A 76 -11.03 0.18 -11.07
CA GLN A 76 -10.87 0.37 -9.63
C GLN A 76 -11.56 -0.80 -8.93
N LEU A 77 -10.78 -1.52 -8.12
CA LEU A 77 -11.33 -2.55 -7.25
C LEU A 77 -12.13 -1.85 -6.14
N LYS A 78 -13.38 -2.26 -6.01
CA LYS A 78 -14.27 -1.74 -4.98
C LYS A 78 -13.75 -2.22 -3.61
N PRO A 79 -13.51 -1.33 -2.65
CA PRO A 79 -13.16 -1.74 -1.30
C PRO A 79 -14.37 -2.30 -0.58
N GLU A 80 -14.11 -3.24 0.32
CA GLU A 80 -15.14 -3.87 1.16
C GLU A 80 -14.66 -3.96 2.61
N ILE A 81 -15.60 -4.15 3.53
CA ILE A 81 -15.28 -4.48 4.93
C ILE A 81 -15.00 -5.98 4.96
N GLY A 82 -13.90 -6.39 5.58
CA GLY A 82 -13.57 -7.82 5.64
C GLY A 82 -12.54 -8.16 6.70
N ILE A 83 -12.23 -9.45 6.78
CA ILE A 83 -11.30 -10.01 7.75
C ILE A 83 -10.05 -10.48 7.01
N ILE A 84 -8.89 -9.94 7.41
CA ILE A 84 -7.56 -10.34 6.94
C ILE A 84 -6.74 -10.70 8.17
N ASP A 85 -6.01 -11.81 8.13
CA ASP A 85 -5.17 -12.27 9.25
C ASP A 85 -5.90 -12.34 10.61
N GLY A 86 -7.21 -12.66 10.56
CA GLY A 86 -8.07 -12.77 11.75
C GLY A 86 -8.53 -11.44 12.34
N GLN A 87 -8.22 -10.30 11.72
CA GLN A 87 -8.65 -8.97 12.13
C GLN A 87 -9.62 -8.37 11.13
N LYS A 88 -10.64 -7.66 11.64
CA LYS A 88 -11.61 -6.94 10.81
C LYS A 88 -11.02 -5.59 10.41
N HIS A 89 -11.16 -5.23 9.14
CA HIS A 89 -10.74 -3.97 8.55
C HIS A 89 -11.88 -3.37 7.73
N ASP A 90 -12.01 -2.04 7.75
CA ASP A 90 -13.13 -1.34 7.12
C ASP A 90 -12.92 -1.08 5.62
N LEU A 91 -11.66 -1.06 5.17
CA LEU A 91 -11.29 -0.77 3.78
C LEU A 91 -10.29 -1.81 3.30
N THR A 92 -10.81 -2.86 2.68
CA THR A 92 -10.04 -4.01 2.20
C THR A 92 -10.24 -4.26 0.72
N TRP A 93 -9.28 -4.96 0.11
CA TRP A 93 -9.32 -5.41 -1.27
C TRP A 93 -8.79 -6.83 -1.37
N GLN A 94 -9.43 -7.62 -2.23
CA GLN A 94 -8.79 -8.80 -2.82
C GLN A 94 -7.86 -8.32 -3.94
N VAL A 95 -6.66 -8.89 -4.03
CA VAL A 95 -5.64 -8.48 -4.99
C VAL A 95 -4.98 -9.69 -5.65
N ASN A 96 -4.41 -9.46 -6.84
CA ASN A 96 -3.76 -10.48 -7.67
C ASN A 96 -4.63 -11.73 -7.85
N SER A 97 -5.94 -11.52 -7.99
CA SER A 97 -6.88 -12.59 -8.30
C SER A 97 -6.65 -13.13 -9.71
N VAL A 98 -7.29 -14.25 -10.03
CA VAL A 98 -7.27 -14.82 -11.39
C VAL A 98 -7.83 -13.85 -12.46
N TYR A 99 -8.56 -12.82 -12.04
CA TYR A 99 -9.11 -11.79 -12.91
C TYR A 99 -8.14 -10.63 -13.15
N ASP A 100 -7.12 -10.47 -12.30
CA ASP A 100 -6.14 -9.39 -12.33
C ASP A 100 -4.91 -9.82 -13.13
N LYS A 101 -5.08 -10.06 -14.44
CA LYS A 101 -4.05 -10.70 -15.28
C LYS A 101 -2.73 -9.92 -15.34
N GLY A 102 -2.78 -8.59 -15.28
CA GLY A 102 -1.63 -7.70 -15.19
C GLY A 102 -1.09 -7.53 -13.77
N GLY A 103 -1.77 -8.10 -12.77
CA GLY A 103 -1.55 -7.88 -11.35
C GLY A 103 -2.37 -6.72 -10.80
N SER A 104 -2.28 -6.50 -9.50
CA SER A 104 -2.92 -5.38 -8.82
C SER A 104 -1.93 -4.25 -8.54
N TYR A 105 -2.45 -3.03 -8.53
CA TYR A 105 -1.69 -1.81 -8.35
C TYR A 105 -2.36 -0.92 -7.32
N VAL A 106 -1.57 -0.37 -6.41
CA VAL A 106 -2.03 0.69 -5.52
C VAL A 106 -1.80 2.05 -6.19
N SER A 107 -2.76 2.95 -6.05
CA SER A 107 -2.70 4.33 -6.52
C SER A 107 -2.91 5.27 -5.34
N CYS A 108 -1.90 6.08 -5.05
CA CYS A 108 -1.98 7.20 -4.12
C CYS A 108 -2.42 8.43 -4.91
N SER A 109 -3.58 8.98 -4.57
CA SER A 109 -4.19 10.10 -5.26
C SER A 109 -3.88 11.42 -4.57
N TYR A 110 -3.37 12.39 -5.31
CA TYR A 110 -3.00 13.72 -4.81
C TYR A 110 -3.89 14.80 -5.40
N ASN A 111 -4.34 15.73 -4.55
CA ASN A 111 -5.17 16.87 -4.92
C ASN A 111 -6.36 16.48 -5.83
N HIS A 112 -7.20 15.54 -5.39
CA HIS A 112 -8.38 15.06 -6.13
C HIS A 112 -8.04 14.41 -7.49
N ASN A 113 -7.10 13.46 -7.49
CA ASN A 113 -6.61 12.75 -8.69
C ASN A 113 -5.88 13.63 -9.70
N GLU A 114 -5.42 14.82 -9.32
CA GLU A 114 -4.57 15.63 -10.21
C GLU A 114 -3.26 14.90 -10.55
N VAL A 115 -2.68 14.24 -9.56
CA VAL A 115 -1.51 13.37 -9.73
C VAL A 115 -1.78 12.04 -9.03
N GLN A 116 -1.40 10.95 -9.67
CA GLN A 116 -1.47 9.61 -9.11
C GLN A 116 -0.08 8.97 -9.08
N LEU A 117 0.34 8.52 -7.90
CA LEU A 117 1.52 7.71 -7.74
C LEU A 117 1.10 6.25 -7.68
N VAL A 118 1.58 5.44 -8.61
CA VAL A 118 1.16 4.04 -8.76
C VAL A 118 2.32 3.10 -8.45
N LYS A 119 2.07 2.07 -7.66
CA LYS A 119 3.03 0.98 -7.38
C LYS A 119 2.34 -0.37 -7.60
N LYS A 120 3.03 -1.29 -8.26
CA LYS A 120 2.57 -2.68 -8.37
C LYS A 120 2.61 -3.36 -7.01
N ILE A 121 1.54 -4.05 -6.64
CA ILE A 121 1.49 -4.87 -5.43
C ILE A 121 2.24 -6.17 -5.71
N ASP A 122 3.01 -6.66 -4.73
CA ASP A 122 3.73 -7.91 -4.86
C ASP A 122 2.77 -9.07 -5.20
N SER A 123 3.13 -9.87 -6.21
CA SER A 123 2.27 -10.95 -6.72
C SER A 123 1.99 -12.08 -5.72
N SER A 124 2.77 -12.17 -4.64
CA SER A 124 2.53 -13.14 -3.55
C SER A 124 1.42 -12.69 -2.59
N MET A 125 1.00 -11.43 -2.65
CA MET A 125 -0.09 -10.89 -1.83
C MET A 125 -1.44 -11.27 -2.44
N LYS A 126 -2.41 -11.57 -1.56
CA LYS A 126 -3.78 -11.96 -1.94
C LYS A 126 -4.84 -10.98 -1.43
N SER A 127 -4.55 -10.25 -0.37
CA SER A 127 -5.44 -9.22 0.16
C SER A 127 -4.66 -8.03 0.68
N CYS A 128 -5.30 -6.88 0.72
CA CYS A 128 -4.73 -5.67 1.32
C CYS A 128 -5.80 -4.88 2.07
N TRP A 129 -5.38 -4.06 3.03
CA TRP A 129 -6.24 -3.09 3.69
C TRP A 129 -5.54 -1.73 3.81
N ALA A 130 -6.35 -0.67 3.87
CA ALA A 130 -5.81 0.66 4.10
C ALA A 130 -5.74 0.95 5.59
N ASP A 131 -4.61 1.52 6.01
CA ASP A 131 -4.45 2.16 7.31
C ASP A 131 -4.36 3.68 7.11
N TYR A 132 -5.34 4.39 7.65
CA TYR A 132 -5.41 5.85 7.59
C TYR A 132 -5.06 6.45 8.94
N SER A 133 -4.21 7.46 8.90
CA SER A 133 -3.90 8.30 10.04
C SER A 133 -3.78 9.75 9.62
N ASN A 134 -3.63 10.65 10.59
CA ASN A 134 -3.35 12.05 10.35
C ASN A 134 -1.96 12.42 10.85
N ASP A 135 -1.29 13.32 10.14
CA ASP A 135 -0.06 13.94 10.63
C ASP A 135 -0.36 15.01 11.69
N LYS A 136 0.69 15.63 12.24
CA LYS A 136 0.58 16.69 13.25
C LYS A 136 -0.19 17.93 12.75
N ASN A 137 -0.32 18.11 11.44
CA ASN A 137 -1.01 19.20 10.78
C ASN A 137 -2.39 18.77 10.24
N GLN A 138 -2.92 17.62 10.68
CA GLN A 138 -4.17 17.03 10.20
C GLN A 138 -4.17 16.65 8.70
N ALA A 139 -3.00 16.57 8.07
CA ALA A 139 -2.90 16.04 6.72
C ALA A 139 -3.02 14.51 6.73
N ILE A 140 -3.75 13.97 5.75
CA ILE A 140 -3.97 12.53 5.61
C ILE A 140 -2.63 11.83 5.37
N LYS A 141 -2.44 10.73 6.09
CA LYS A 141 -1.45 9.69 5.83
C LYS A 141 -2.21 8.41 5.53
N ALA A 142 -1.79 7.71 4.49
CA ALA A 142 -2.34 6.40 4.17
C ALA A 142 -1.22 5.42 3.91
N LYS A 143 -1.42 4.20 4.38
CA LYS A 143 -0.64 3.03 4.01
C LYS A 143 -1.58 2.00 3.42
N LEU A 144 -1.10 1.26 2.42
CA LEU A 144 -1.69 -0.01 2.06
C LEU A 144 -0.85 -1.12 2.69
N ILE A 145 -1.48 -1.97 3.49
CA ILE A 145 -0.84 -3.11 4.10
C ILE A 145 -1.40 -4.36 3.41
N CYS A 146 -0.51 -5.21 2.91
CA CYS A 146 -0.88 -6.38 2.11
C CYS A 146 -0.43 -7.67 2.79
N SER A 147 -1.22 -8.73 2.63
CA SER A 147 -0.97 -10.05 3.19
C SER A 147 -1.11 -11.14 2.14
N ALA A 148 -0.38 -12.24 2.34
CA ALA A 148 -0.52 -13.47 1.57
C ALA A 148 -1.82 -14.23 1.93
N SER A 149 -2.53 -13.81 2.97
CA SER A 149 -3.83 -14.35 3.37
C SER A 149 -4.96 -13.85 2.47
N GLU A 150 -6.00 -14.67 2.33
CA GLU A 150 -7.20 -14.30 1.58
C GLU A 150 -8.13 -13.41 2.42
N LEU A 151 -8.81 -12.49 1.73
CA LEU A 151 -9.87 -11.68 2.30
C LEU A 151 -11.08 -12.56 2.60
N LYS A 152 -11.62 -12.45 3.82
CA LYS A 152 -12.86 -13.11 4.22
C LYS A 152 -13.96 -12.07 4.43
N GLU A 153 -15.18 -12.42 4.04
CA GLU A 153 -16.35 -11.59 4.29
C GLU A 153 -16.69 -11.56 5.79
N VAL A 154 -17.35 -10.46 6.22
CA VAL A 154 -17.92 -10.37 7.56
C VAL A 154 -19.34 -10.94 7.49
N GLU A 155 -19.57 -12.06 8.17
CA GLU A 155 -20.92 -12.64 8.36
C GLU A 155 -21.87 -11.71 9.13
#